data_AF-A0A1I3JN96-F1
#
_entry.id   AF-A0A1I3JN96-F1
#
_cell.length_a   1.000
_cell.length_b   1.000
_cell.length_c   1.000
_cell.angle_alpha   90.00
_cell.angle_beta   90.00
_cell.angle_gamma   90.00
#
_symmetry.space_group_name_H-M   'P 1'
#
loop_
_entity.id
_entity.type
_entity.pdbx_description
1 polymer ?
#
loop_
_entity_poly.entity_id
_entity_poly.type
_entity_poly.pdbx_seq_one_letter_code
_entity_poly.pdbx_strand_id
1 'polypeptide(L)'
;MASLKKSSHIRSILKGISWRFIALADTILVVLFVTCLLGECSIEDALKIGASEFLLKLAIFYFHERIWLRRLGKQATTNKEILYKSISWRIVATTTTFIISGIVLKGFNEIALYIALTELFTKFVLYYVHEKIWLKLPLGKIRNYFLGRK
;
A
#
# COMPACT_ATOMS: atom_id res chain seq x y z
N MET A 1 -17.86 -22.04 16.45
CA MET A 1 -17.26 -21.25 15.36
C MET A 1 -15.76 -21.08 15.63
N ALA A 2 -14.90 -21.67 14.81
CA ALA A 2 -13.47 -21.72 15.06
C ALA A 2 -12.84 -20.32 15.14
N SER A 3 -12.29 -20.02 16.31
CA SER A 3 -11.53 -18.81 16.62
C SER A 3 -10.21 -18.78 15.83
N LEU A 4 -10.21 -18.17 14.65
CA LEU A 4 -8.98 -17.90 13.89
C LEU A 4 -8.25 -16.69 14.52
N LYS A 5 -7.64 -16.92 15.68
CA LYS A 5 -6.73 -15.98 16.36
C LYS A 5 -5.40 -15.93 15.59
N LYS A 6 -5.08 -14.76 15.04
CA LYS A 6 -3.85 -14.38 14.28
C LYS A 6 -3.70 -14.94 12.86
N SER A 7 -3.55 -14.02 11.90
CA SER A 7 -3.09 -14.31 10.54
C SER A 7 -1.62 -14.73 10.51
N SER A 8 -1.28 -15.69 9.65
CA SER A 8 0.09 -16.15 9.41
C SER A 8 1.02 -15.02 8.94
N HIS A 9 2.31 -15.12 9.28
CA HIS A 9 3.32 -14.18 8.84
C HIS A 9 3.40 -14.06 7.31
N ILE A 10 3.26 -15.20 6.63
CA ILE A 10 3.24 -15.34 5.17
C ILE A 10 2.10 -14.53 4.55
N ARG A 11 0.93 -14.48 5.21
CA ARG A 11 -0.22 -13.73 4.71
C ARG A 11 0.04 -12.22 4.71
N SER A 12 0.69 -11.70 5.75
CA SER A 12 1.06 -10.28 5.83
C SER A 12 2.05 -9.91 4.72
N ILE A 13 3.02 -10.78 4.43
CA ILE A 13 4.01 -10.56 3.37
C ILE A 13 3.34 -10.60 2.00
N LEU A 14 2.56 -11.64 1.70
CA LEU A 14 1.85 -11.76 0.42
C LEU A 14 0.87 -10.61 0.19
N LYS A 15 0.16 -10.19 1.24
CA LYS A 15 -0.72 -9.02 1.18
C LYS A 15 0.07 -7.75 0.85
N GLY A 16 1.21 -7.55 1.50
CA GLY A 16 2.12 -6.44 1.20
C GLY A 16 2.59 -6.46 -0.24
N ILE A 17 3.09 -7.60 -0.73
CA ILE A 17 3.56 -7.77 -2.10
C ILE A 17 2.41 -7.48 -3.10
N SER A 18 1.22 -8.04 -2.88
CA SER A 18 0.07 -7.81 -3.77
C SER A 18 -0.35 -6.35 -3.83
N TRP A 19 -0.34 -5.66 -2.69
CA TRP A 19 -0.64 -4.22 -2.63
C TRP A 19 0.40 -3.40 -3.41
N ARG A 20 1.66 -3.85 -3.42
CA ARG A 20 2.77 -3.12 -4.07
C ARG A 20 2.69 -3.17 -5.58
N PHE A 21 2.33 -4.30 -6.17
CA PHE A 21 2.12 -4.36 -7.62
C PHE A 21 0.98 -3.42 -8.07
N ILE A 22 -0.12 -3.39 -7.32
CA ILE A 22 -1.24 -2.48 -7.58
C ILE A 22 -0.80 -1.02 -7.41
N ALA A 23 -0.10 -0.71 -6.32
CA ALA A 23 0.36 0.64 -6.03
C ALA A 23 1.44 1.15 -7.00
N LEU A 24 2.32 0.26 -7.49
CA LEU A 24 3.34 0.59 -8.47
C LEU A 24 2.70 0.92 -9.83
N ALA A 25 1.75 0.10 -10.26
CA ALA A 25 0.98 0.36 -11.49
C ALA A 25 0.23 1.70 -11.39
N ASP A 26 -0.41 1.98 -10.25
CA ASP A 26 -1.10 3.25 -10.00
C ASP A 26 -0.14 4.46 -10.02
N THR A 27 1.04 4.38 -9.37
CA THR A 27 2.05 5.45 -9.44
C THR A 27 2.50 5.72 -10.87
N ILE A 28 2.82 4.67 -11.64
CA ILE A 28 3.26 4.83 -13.02
C ILE A 28 2.16 5.51 -13.84
N LEU A 29 0.90 5.06 -13.70
CA LEU A 29 -0.24 5.66 -14.40
C LEU A 29 -0.48 7.12 -14.00
N VAL A 30 -0.46 7.43 -12.70
CA VAL A 30 -0.68 8.80 -12.20
C VAL A 30 0.44 9.73 -12.63
N VAL A 31 1.71 9.32 -12.48
CA VAL A 31 2.85 10.15 -12.89
C VAL A 31 2.80 10.39 -14.39
N LEU A 32 2.59 9.36 -15.21
CA LEU A 32 2.47 9.51 -16.67
C LEU A 32 1.28 10.38 -17.07
N PHE A 33 0.14 10.24 -16.40
CA PHE A 33 -1.03 11.07 -16.66
C PHE A 33 -0.73 12.55 -16.38
N VAL A 34 -0.11 12.85 -15.23
CA VAL A 34 0.21 14.23 -14.84
C VAL A 34 1.30 14.84 -15.72
N THR A 35 2.39 14.11 -15.99
CA THR A 35 3.52 14.63 -16.80
C THR A 35 3.15 14.77 -18.27
N CYS A 36 2.33 13.86 -18.81
CA CYS A 36 1.80 13.97 -20.17
C CYS A 36 0.80 15.13 -20.32
N LEU A 37 -0.03 15.42 -19.30
CA LEU A 37 -0.91 16.58 -19.30
C LEU A 37 -0.13 17.91 -19.31
N LEU A 38 1.07 17.93 -18.73
CA LEU A 38 1.95 19.10 -18.68
C LEU A 38 2.88 19.22 -19.90
N GLY A 39 2.82 18.28 -20.85
CA GLY A 39 3.60 18.32 -22.10
C GLY A 39 5.03 17.79 -22.01
N GLU A 40 5.52 17.44 -20.82
CA GLU A 40 6.86 16.87 -20.60
C GLU A 40 6.75 15.39 -20.21
N CYS A 41 6.52 14.53 -21.20
CA CYS A 41 6.36 13.09 -20.96
C CYS A 41 7.69 12.43 -20.58
N SER A 42 7.99 12.35 -19.27
CA SER A 42 9.20 11.70 -18.73
C SER A 42 8.88 10.36 -18.06
N ILE A 43 9.22 9.26 -18.74
CA ILE A 43 9.06 7.88 -18.22
C ILE A 43 10.15 7.56 -17.18
N GLU A 44 11.34 8.18 -17.30
CA GLU A 44 12.45 7.94 -16.37
C GLU A 44 12.13 8.39 -14.95
N ASP A 45 11.48 9.55 -14.81
CA ASP A 45 11.14 10.09 -13.48
C ASP A 45 10.06 9.26 -12.80
N ALA A 46 9.08 8.77 -13.57
CA ALA A 46 8.05 7.85 -13.09
C ALA A 46 8.65 6.55 -12.52
N LEU A 47 9.65 5.98 -13.21
CA LEU A 47 10.33 4.76 -12.79
C LEU A 47 11.22 4.99 -11.56
N LYS A 48 11.99 6.08 -11.51
CA LYS A 48 12.87 6.41 -10.37
C LYS A 48 12.08 6.64 -9.10
N ILE A 49 10.97 7.38 -9.19
CA ILE A 49 10.07 7.63 -8.05
C ILE A 49 9.41 6.30 -7.65
N GLY A 50 8.77 5.59 -8.59
CA GLY A 50 8.09 4.33 -8.33
C GLY A 50 8.97 3.25 -7.68
N ALA A 51 10.23 3.12 -8.11
CA ALA A 51 11.17 2.15 -7.56
C ALA A 51 11.63 2.51 -6.14
N SER A 52 11.93 3.79 -5.88
CA SER A 52 12.37 4.26 -4.57
C SER A 52 11.27 4.10 -3.51
N GLU A 53 10.02 4.32 -3.91
CA GLU A 53 8.87 4.14 -3.03
C GLU A 53 8.52 2.66 -2.76
N PHE A 54 8.83 1.77 -3.71
CA PHE A 54 8.48 0.35 -3.62
C PHE A 54 9.16 -0.33 -2.43
N LEU A 55 10.49 -0.17 -2.29
CA LEU A 55 11.27 -0.86 -1.26
C LEU A 55 11.00 -0.31 0.14
N LEU A 56 11.01 1.02 0.31
CA LEU A 56 10.85 1.63 1.63
C LEU A 56 9.44 1.36 2.18
N LYS A 57 8.41 1.50 1.34
CA LYS A 57 7.04 1.27 1.78
C LYS A 57 6.75 -0.22 2.02
N LEU A 58 7.47 -1.16 1.39
CA LEU A 58 7.32 -2.59 1.68
C LEU A 58 7.63 -2.89 3.16
N ALA A 59 8.75 -2.38 3.66
CA ALA A 59 9.13 -2.53 5.07
C ALA A 59 8.11 -1.85 5.99
N ILE A 60 7.73 -0.60 5.70
CA ILE A 60 6.79 0.17 6.52
C ILE A 60 5.41 -0.51 6.57
N PHE A 61 4.93 -1.06 5.45
CA PHE A 61 3.67 -1.80 5.40
C PHE A 61 3.69 -3.05 6.29
N TYR A 62 4.79 -3.81 6.22
CA TYR A 62 4.94 -4.98 7.07
C TYR A 62 4.86 -4.60 8.56
N PHE A 63 5.59 -3.55 8.97
CA PHE A 63 5.54 -3.07 10.34
C PHE A 63 4.14 -2.56 10.73
N HIS A 64 3.47 -1.82 9.84
CA HIS A 64 2.10 -1.34 10.04
C HIS A 64 1.12 -2.50 10.28
N GLU A 65 1.13 -3.53 9.43
CA GLU A 65 0.28 -4.72 9.60
C GLU A 65 0.56 -5.42 10.95
N ARG A 66 1.83 -5.49 11.37
CA ARG A 66 2.21 -6.08 12.65
C ARG A 66 1.73 -5.27 13.84
N ILE A 67 1.85 -3.94 13.79
CA ILE A 67 1.36 -3.05 14.83
C ILE A 67 -0.16 -3.20 14.97
N TRP A 68 -0.89 -3.24 13.85
CA TRP A 68 -2.34 -3.45 13.85
C TRP A 68 -2.75 -4.82 14.40
N LEU A 69 -2.04 -5.89 14.02
CA LEU A 69 -2.28 -7.23 14.56
C LEU A 69 -1.99 -7.31 16.07
N ARG A 70 -0.97 -6.58 16.56
CA ARG A 70 -0.68 -6.48 18.00
C ARG A 70 -1.77 -5.71 18.74
N ARG A 71 -2.23 -4.57 18.20
CA ARG A 71 -3.25 -3.73 18.85
C ARG A 71 -4.63 -4.37 18.90
N LEU A 72 -5.08 -4.99 17.80
CA LEU A 72 -6.40 -5.62 17.74
C LEU A 72 -6.41 -7.03 18.35
N GLY A 73 -5.25 -7.68 18.48
CA GLY A 73 -5.16 -9.09 18.88
C GLY A 73 -5.76 -10.09 17.88
N LYS A 74 -6.39 -9.58 16.81
CA LYS A 74 -7.05 -10.32 15.73
C LYS A 74 -6.85 -9.59 14.40
N GLN A 75 -7.17 -10.26 13.29
CA GLN A 75 -7.25 -9.58 12.01
C GLN A 75 -8.45 -8.61 12.03
N ALA A 76 -8.24 -7.40 11.49
CA ALA A 76 -9.32 -6.47 11.20
C ALA A 76 -10.38 -7.18 10.35
N THR A 77 -11.60 -7.26 10.84
CA THR A 77 -12.72 -7.99 10.20
C THR A 77 -13.96 -7.12 10.08
N THR A 78 -14.12 -6.15 10.97
CA THR A 78 -15.26 -5.22 10.90
C THR A 78 -14.97 -4.06 9.94
N ASN A 79 -16.03 -3.51 9.33
CA ASN A 79 -15.90 -2.37 8.42
C ASN A 79 -15.19 -1.17 9.05
N LYS A 80 -15.45 -0.91 10.34
CA LYS A 80 -14.81 0.18 11.10
C LYS A 80 -13.30 -0.08 11.27
N GLU A 81 -12.89 -1.29 11.65
CA GLU A 81 -11.48 -1.66 11.80
C GLU A 81 -10.70 -1.51 10.49
N ILE A 82 -11.29 -1.98 9.39
CA ILE A 82 -10.68 -1.89 8.04
C ILE A 82 -10.56 -0.43 7.61
N LEU A 83 -11.58 0.37 7.88
CA LEU A 83 -11.57 1.80 7.56
C LEU A 83 -10.46 2.53 8.33
N TYR A 84 -10.37 2.36 9.65
CA TYR A 84 -9.32 2.98 10.45
C TYR A 84 -7.92 2.50 10.08
N LYS A 85 -7.78 1.20 9.78
CA LYS A 85 -6.53 0.64 9.28
C LYS A 85 -6.14 1.27 7.94
N SER A 86 -7.09 1.46 7.04
CA SER A 86 -6.88 2.12 5.75
C SER A 86 -6.46 3.58 5.92
N ILE A 87 -7.17 4.34 6.76
CA ILE A 87 -6.81 5.73 7.07
C ILE A 87 -5.40 5.82 7.66
N SER A 88 -5.09 4.97 8.65
CA SER A 88 -3.75 4.98 9.26
C SER A 88 -2.64 4.62 8.26
N TRP A 89 -2.89 3.67 7.37
CA TRP A 89 -1.94 3.32 6.31
C TRP A 89 -1.73 4.48 5.34
N ARG A 90 -2.80 5.22 5.01
CA ARG A 90 -2.76 6.38 4.11
C ARG A 90 -1.90 7.48 4.70
N ILE A 91 -2.15 7.87 5.94
CA ILE A 91 -1.35 8.89 6.64
C ILE A 91 0.14 8.52 6.63
N VAL A 92 0.47 7.28 6.99
CA VAL A 92 1.87 6.83 7.01
C VAL A 92 2.47 6.86 5.60
N ALA A 93 1.77 6.32 4.60
CA ALA A 93 2.26 6.23 3.24
C ALA A 93 2.42 7.61 2.57
N THR A 94 1.49 8.54 2.80
CA THR A 94 1.53 9.90 2.23
C THR A 94 2.66 10.69 2.83
N THR A 95 2.85 10.62 4.15
CA THR A 95 3.99 11.27 4.83
C THR A 95 5.33 10.72 4.33
N THR A 96 5.44 9.41 4.14
CA THR A 96 6.65 8.80 3.55
C THR A 96 6.90 9.31 2.12
N THR A 97 5.86 9.38 1.29
CA THR A 97 5.96 9.89 -0.09
C THR A 97 6.42 11.33 -0.13
N PHE A 98 5.84 12.17 0.73
CA PHE A 98 6.17 13.58 0.84
C PHE A 98 7.64 13.80 1.25
N ILE A 99 8.12 13.03 2.23
CA ILE A 99 9.53 13.08 2.68
C ILE A 99 10.47 12.62 1.56
N ILE A 100 10.19 11.47 0.91
CA ILE A 100 11.03 10.96 -0.19
C ILE A 100 11.07 11.98 -1.34
N SER A 101 9.91 12.48 -1.75
CA SER A 101 9.82 13.43 -2.87
C SER A 101 10.57 14.72 -2.56
N GLY A 102 10.45 15.27 -1.34
CA GLY A 102 11.20 16.45 -0.92
C GLY A 102 12.72 16.25 -0.88
N ILE A 103 13.19 15.07 -0.46
CA ILE A 103 14.62 14.73 -0.46
C ILE A 103 15.15 14.58 -1.89
N VAL A 104 14.40 13.88 -2.76
CA VAL A 104 14.82 13.58 -4.13
C VAL A 104 14.80 14.84 -5.01
N LEU A 105 13.78 15.68 -4.87
CA LEU A 105 13.58 16.86 -5.72
C LEU A 105 14.34 18.11 -5.23
N LYS A 106 15.03 18.04 -4.08
CA LYS A 106 15.74 19.17 -3.45
C LYS A 106 14.90 20.47 -3.39
N GLY A 107 13.58 20.31 -3.25
CA GLY A 107 12.60 21.40 -3.31
C GLY A 107 11.18 20.86 -3.43
N PHE A 108 10.21 21.54 -2.80
CA PHE A 108 8.79 21.19 -2.88
C PHE A 108 8.15 21.92 -4.08
N ASN A 109 8.37 21.40 -5.30
CA ASN A 109 7.77 21.96 -6.50
C ASN A 109 6.27 21.63 -6.61
N GLU A 110 5.52 22.51 -7.29
CA GLU A 110 4.06 22.37 -7.47
C GLU A 110 3.67 21.04 -8.12
N ILE A 111 4.46 20.55 -9.08
CA ILE A 111 4.25 19.26 -9.75
C ILE A 111 4.28 18.08 -8.77
N ALA A 112 5.19 18.10 -7.79
CA ALA A 112 5.30 17.05 -6.79
C ALA A 112 4.08 17.04 -5.86
N LEU A 113 3.53 18.21 -5.55
CA LEU A 113 2.32 18.36 -4.76
C LEU A 113 1.10 17.81 -5.51
N TYR A 114 0.96 18.08 -6.81
CA TYR A 114 -0.13 17.54 -7.64
C TYR A 114 -0.09 16.02 -7.74
N ILE A 115 1.10 15.44 -7.92
CA ILE A 115 1.28 13.97 -7.93
C ILE A 115 0.89 13.40 -6.56
N ALA A 116 1.41 13.96 -5.46
CA ALA A 116 1.13 13.46 -4.12
C ALA A 116 -0.37 13.52 -3.75
N LEU A 117 -1.06 14.59 -4.14
CA LEU A 117 -2.50 14.73 -3.91
C LEU A 117 -3.29 13.73 -4.75
N THR A 118 -2.95 13.57 -6.02
CA THR A 118 -3.65 12.63 -6.91
C THR A 118 -3.49 11.19 -6.43
N GLU A 119 -2.27 10.79 -6.09
CA GLU A 119 -1.98 9.46 -5.54
C GLU A 119 -2.66 9.21 -4.20
N LEU A 120 -2.87 10.24 -3.37
CA LEU A 120 -3.56 10.11 -2.10
C LEU A 120 -4.99 9.63 -2.32
N PHE A 121 -5.71 10.24 -3.27
CA PHE A 121 -7.10 9.89 -3.57
C PHE A 121 -7.24 8.54 -4.28
N THR A 122 -6.46 8.29 -5.34
CA THR A 122 -6.55 7.02 -6.10
C THR A 122 -6.25 5.82 -5.22
N LYS A 123 -5.15 5.89 -4.45
CA LYS A 123 -4.70 4.77 -3.61
C LYS A 123 -5.58 4.58 -2.37
N PHE A 124 -6.28 5.61 -1.91
CA PHE A 124 -7.25 5.47 -0.81
C PHE A 124 -8.32 4.43 -1.18
N VAL A 125 -8.96 4.64 -2.33
CA VAL A 125 -10.03 3.77 -2.83
C VAL A 125 -9.50 2.37 -3.12
N LEU A 126 -8.38 2.28 -3.85
CA LEU A 126 -7.78 1.00 -4.23
C LEU A 126 -7.41 0.14 -3.01
N TYR A 127 -6.89 0.75 -1.93
CA TYR A 127 -6.49 0.00 -0.74
C TYR A 127 -7.65 -0.50 0.09
N TYR A 128 -8.70 0.31 0.19
CA TYR A 128 -9.91 -0.13 0.85
C TYR A 128 -10.52 -1.35 0.14
N VAL A 129 -10.56 -1.31 -1.19
CA VAL A 129 -11.03 -2.44 -2.02
C VAL A 129 -10.11 -3.65 -1.86
N HIS A 130 -8.79 -3.45 -1.91
CA HIS A 130 -7.81 -4.51 -1.71
C HIS A 130 -7.95 -5.22 -0.36
N GLU A 131 -8.10 -4.47 0.73
CA GLU A 131 -8.33 -5.05 2.06
C GLU A 131 -9.63 -5.88 2.10
N LYS A 132 -10.70 -5.39 1.46
CA LYS A 132 -11.96 -6.15 1.35
C LYS A 132 -11.80 -7.44 0.56
N ILE A 133 -11.09 -7.42 -0.56
CA ILE A 133 -10.81 -8.63 -1.35
C ILE A 133 -10.02 -9.64 -0.50
N TRP A 134 -9.02 -9.17 0.23
CA TRP A 134 -8.22 -10.02 1.12
C TRP A 134 -9.00 -10.66 2.26
N LEU A 135 -10.12 -10.04 2.70
CA LEU A 135 -11.00 -10.63 3.70
C LEU A 135 -11.87 -11.76 3.16
N LYS A 136 -12.19 -11.72 1.86
CA LYS A 136 -12.89 -12.82 1.20
C LYS A 136 -12.01 -14.06 1.04
N LEU A 137 -10.67 -13.92 1.12
CA LEU A 137 -9.74 -15.04 1.04
C LEU A 137 -9.63 -15.77 2.40
N PRO A 138 -9.98 -17.08 2.46
CA PRO A 138 -9.99 -17.84 3.70
C PRO A 138 -8.60 -17.93 4.34
N LEU A 139 -8.54 -17.58 5.63
CA LEU A 139 -7.34 -17.43 6.47
C LEU A 139 -6.44 -18.68 6.52
N GLY A 140 -6.98 -19.88 6.28
CA GLY A 140 -6.23 -21.16 6.31
C GLY A 140 -5.76 -21.69 4.96
N LYS A 141 -6.37 -21.25 3.84
CA LYS A 141 -6.14 -21.88 2.52
C LYS A 141 -4.76 -21.56 1.96
N ILE A 142 -4.28 -20.33 2.19
CA ILE A 142 -2.94 -19.88 1.76
C ILE A 142 -1.85 -20.66 2.50
N ARG A 143 -2.00 -20.90 3.81
CA ARG A 143 -1.03 -21.68 4.59
C ARG A 143 -0.94 -23.12 4.08
N ASN A 144 -2.08 -23.77 3.85
CA ASN A 144 -2.11 -25.17 3.42
C ASN A 144 -1.62 -25.34 1.97
N TYR A 145 -1.84 -24.35 1.10
CA TYR A 145 -1.31 -24.35 -0.27
C TYR A 145 0.22 -24.25 -0.30
N PHE A 146 0.81 -23.38 0.53
CA PHE A 146 2.27 -23.16 0.55
C PHE A 146 3.04 -24.15 1.44
N LEU A 147 2.45 -24.64 2.54
CA LEU A 147 3.11 -25.55 3.49
C LEU A 147 2.69 -27.02 3.33
N GLY A 148 1.85 -27.36 2.34
CA GLY A 148 1.49 -28.74 2.00
C GLY A 148 0.78 -29.54 3.10
N ARG A 149 0.41 -28.93 4.24
CA ARG A 149 -0.33 -29.62 5.31
C ARG A 149 -1.81 -29.70 4.91
N LYS A 150 -2.19 -30.84 4.33
CA LYS A 150 -3.58 -31.30 4.26
C LYS A 150 -4.09 -31.60 5.66
#